data_AF-A0A7L4KF15-F1
#
_entry.id   AF-A0A7L4KF15-F1
#
_cell.length_a   1.000
_cell.length_b   1.000
_cell.length_c   1.000
_cell.angle_alpha   90.00
_cell.angle_beta   90.00
_cell.angle_gamma   90.00
#
_symmetry.space_group_name_H-M   'P 1'
#
loop_
_entity.id
_entity.type
_entity.pdbx_description
1 polymer ?
#
loop_
_entity_poly.entity_id
_entity_poly.type
_entity_poly.pdbx_seq_one_letter_code
_entity_poly.pdbx_strand_id
1 'polypeptide(L)'
;QVTQYLPVKEGCTEVPLFRVGWSVDFSHSQLGNDEFSYGYDSRGLKVENGQFEEFGESFGENDVIGCFVNFEGEEVVELSFSKNGEEVGTAFRIPKELLGERALLPHVLCKSCVVELNFGQKEEPFFPAPPEFVFIHAVPVEERVRTPLPPKSTEECEVLLMVGLPGSGKTQWAQKQSQENREKRYNILGTETVLHQLRTKGLEVEELDAKSRDLLAQQAAQCLSKLVQIAPRAKRNFILDQCNVYNSGQRRKLLAFKGFSRKVVVIVPTDEDWKKRLELRKEAEGDDVPESVMLEMK
;
A
#
# COMPACT_ATOMS: atom_id res chain seq x y z
N GLN A 1 13.18 -11.86 9.56
CA GLN A 1 14.09 -11.26 10.55
C GLN A 1 14.27 -9.79 10.20
N VAL A 2 14.18 -8.88 11.17
CA VAL A 2 14.64 -7.50 10.97
C VAL A 2 16.15 -7.49 11.20
N THR A 3 16.93 -7.21 10.16
CA THR A 3 18.39 -7.27 10.28
C THR A 3 18.98 -5.94 10.73
N GLN A 4 18.34 -4.82 10.36
CA GLN A 4 18.85 -3.48 10.63
C GLN A 4 17.77 -2.41 10.42
N TYR A 5 17.76 -1.37 11.25
CA TYR A 5 17.06 -0.11 10.99
C TYR A 5 17.95 0.87 10.22
N LEU A 6 17.36 1.51 9.22
CA LEU A 6 18.07 2.47 8.38
C LEU A 6 18.29 3.78 9.16
N PRO A 7 19.46 4.43 9.00
CA PRO A 7 19.74 5.68 9.68
C PRO A 7 18.73 6.76 9.27
N VAL A 8 18.14 7.40 10.27
CA VAL A 8 17.17 8.47 10.11
C VAL A 8 17.92 9.81 10.10
N LYS A 9 17.49 10.76 9.26
CA LYS A 9 18.09 12.10 9.24
C LYS A 9 17.82 12.82 10.56
N GLU A 10 18.78 13.61 11.02
CA GLU A 10 18.64 14.42 12.22
C GLU A 10 17.39 15.32 12.13
N GLY A 11 16.52 15.26 13.14
CA GLY A 11 15.23 15.95 13.18
C GLY A 11 14.05 15.24 12.50
N CYS A 12 14.24 14.04 11.95
CA CYS A 12 13.14 13.23 11.42
C CYS A 12 12.54 12.35 12.52
N THR A 13 11.22 12.44 12.70
CA THR A 13 10.43 11.73 13.72
C THR A 13 9.91 10.38 13.23
N GLU A 14 10.32 9.92 12.03
CA GLU A 14 9.86 8.65 11.49
C GLU A 14 10.43 7.48 12.31
N VAL A 15 9.53 6.70 12.88
CA VAL A 15 9.87 5.45 13.57
C VAL A 15 9.92 4.32 12.54
N PRO A 16 10.97 3.48 12.52
CA PRO A 16 10.98 2.28 11.71
C PRO A 16 9.73 1.44 11.97
N LEU A 17 9.13 0.91 10.91
CA LEU A 17 7.93 0.08 11.01
C LEU A 17 8.19 -1.24 10.30
N PHE A 18 7.88 -2.32 10.97
CA PHE A 18 7.86 -3.64 10.36
C PHE A 18 6.55 -4.33 10.68
N ARG A 19 5.88 -4.87 9.66
CA ARG A 19 4.64 -5.61 9.82
C ARG A 19 4.65 -6.79 8.87
N VAL A 20 4.26 -7.96 9.39
CA VAL A 20 4.27 -9.23 8.68
C VAL A 20 2.94 -9.95 8.83
N GLY A 21 2.57 -10.74 7.85
CA GLY A 21 1.35 -11.53 7.92
C GLY A 21 0.89 -11.94 6.54
N TRP A 22 -0.42 -11.87 6.32
CA TRP A 22 -1.07 -12.48 5.17
C TRP A 22 -2.09 -11.53 4.55
N SER A 23 -2.22 -11.59 3.23
CA SER A 23 -3.30 -10.90 2.53
C SER A 23 -3.71 -11.64 1.27
N VAL A 24 -4.79 -11.21 0.61
CA VAL A 24 -5.25 -11.81 -0.63
C VAL A 24 -4.73 -11.07 -1.86
N ASP A 25 -4.84 -11.72 -3.02
CA ASP A 25 -4.57 -11.07 -4.30
C ASP A 25 -5.53 -9.87 -4.47
N PHE A 26 -5.00 -8.67 -4.73
CA PHE A 26 -5.66 -7.34 -4.73
C PHE A 26 -5.71 -6.54 -3.41
N SER A 27 -5.14 -7.02 -2.31
CA SER A 27 -4.89 -6.13 -1.17
C SER A 27 -3.92 -5.00 -1.57
N HIS A 28 -4.14 -3.81 -1.01
CA HIS A 28 -3.28 -2.64 -1.15
C HIS A 28 -1.98 -2.83 -0.37
N SER A 29 -0.99 -1.98 -0.63
CA SER A 29 0.35 -2.06 -0.04
C SER A 29 0.41 -1.88 1.48
N GLN A 30 -0.65 -1.37 2.09
CA GLN A 30 -0.73 -1.14 3.53
C GLN A 30 -1.31 -2.39 4.21
N LEU A 31 -0.47 -3.39 4.47
CA LEU A 31 -0.82 -4.63 5.17
C LEU A 31 -1.67 -4.36 6.42
N GLY A 32 -2.83 -4.99 6.55
CA GLY A 32 -3.76 -4.81 7.68
C GLY A 32 -4.87 -3.80 7.42
N ASN A 33 -4.78 -2.96 6.39
CA ASN A 33 -5.80 -1.92 6.15
C ASN A 33 -7.04 -2.41 5.39
N ASP A 34 -6.92 -3.49 4.62
CA ASP A 34 -8.04 -4.06 3.85
C ASP A 34 -8.72 -5.20 4.63
N GLU A 35 -9.96 -5.51 4.26
CA GLU A 35 -10.81 -6.56 4.86
C GLU A 35 -10.13 -7.95 4.95
N PHE A 36 -9.36 -8.33 3.93
CA PHE A 36 -8.65 -9.62 3.86
C PHE A 36 -7.13 -9.41 3.94
N SER A 37 -6.71 -8.54 4.85
CA SER A 37 -5.31 -8.25 5.12
C SER A 37 -5.07 -8.26 6.62
N TYR A 38 -4.18 -9.13 7.06
CA TYR A 38 -3.96 -9.47 8.47
C TYR A 38 -2.49 -9.30 8.79
N GLY A 39 -2.15 -8.38 9.68
CA GLY A 39 -0.77 -8.04 10.01
C GLY A 39 -0.46 -8.13 11.50
N TYR A 40 0.71 -8.62 11.84
CA TYR A 40 1.36 -8.45 13.13
C TYR A 40 2.43 -7.37 13.01
N ASP A 41 2.30 -6.32 13.81
CA ASP A 41 3.06 -5.08 13.76
C ASP A 41 4.15 -5.09 14.84
N SER A 42 5.32 -4.53 14.53
CA SER A 42 6.50 -4.47 15.41
C SER A 42 6.25 -3.82 16.78
N ARG A 43 5.14 -3.09 16.92
CA ARG A 43 4.68 -2.52 18.20
C ARG A 43 3.93 -3.50 19.10
N GLY A 44 3.80 -4.78 18.73
CA GLY A 44 3.04 -5.77 19.50
C GLY A 44 1.54 -5.77 19.20
N LEU A 45 1.15 -5.20 18.06
CA LEU A 45 -0.25 -5.02 17.67
C LEU A 45 -0.61 -5.97 16.54
N LYS A 46 -1.81 -6.53 16.57
CA LYS A 46 -2.42 -7.13 15.38
C LYS A 46 -3.27 -6.08 14.67
N VAL A 47 -3.38 -6.17 13.36
CA VAL A 47 -4.14 -5.23 12.52
C VAL A 47 -4.91 -5.94 11.42
N GLU A 48 -6.20 -5.64 11.34
CA GLU A 48 -7.10 -6.07 10.26
C GLU A 48 -8.16 -4.99 9.99
N ASN A 49 -8.53 -4.80 8.72
CA ASN A 49 -9.48 -3.77 8.30
C ASN A 49 -9.19 -2.35 8.86
N GLY A 50 -7.91 -2.04 9.04
CA GLY A 50 -7.42 -0.77 9.59
C GLY A 50 -7.62 -0.59 11.10
N GLN A 51 -8.11 -1.61 11.81
CA GLN A 51 -8.24 -1.63 13.27
C GLN A 51 -7.00 -2.25 13.90
N PHE A 52 -6.53 -1.65 15.00
CA PHE A 52 -5.35 -2.11 15.73
C PHE A 52 -5.78 -2.61 17.09
N GLU A 53 -5.27 -3.76 17.50
CA GLU A 53 -5.51 -4.37 18.81
C GLU A 53 -4.21 -4.87 19.41
N GLU A 54 -4.08 -4.80 20.73
CA GLU A 54 -2.98 -5.45 21.44
C GLU A 54 -3.04 -6.96 21.20
N PHE A 55 -1.88 -7.57 20.98
CA PHE A 55 -1.80 -9.01 20.68
C PHE A 55 -0.60 -9.69 21.31
N GLY A 56 0.60 -9.18 21.07
CA GLY A 56 1.83 -9.84 21.47
C GLY A 56 2.89 -8.84 21.87
N GLU A 57 4.12 -9.32 22.08
CA GLU A 57 5.23 -8.45 22.41
C GLU A 57 5.65 -7.58 21.22
N SER A 58 6.29 -6.45 21.50
CA SER A 58 7.02 -5.72 20.47
C SER A 58 8.24 -6.51 19.99
N PHE A 59 8.67 -6.22 18.77
CA PHE A 59 9.85 -6.85 18.15
C PHE A 59 10.60 -5.85 17.27
N GLY A 60 11.89 -6.10 17.05
CA GLY A 60 12.73 -5.21 16.28
C GLY A 60 13.98 -5.88 15.72
N GLU A 61 15.08 -5.13 15.67
CA GLU A 61 16.36 -5.65 15.16
C GLU A 61 16.75 -6.96 15.82
N ASN A 62 17.23 -7.89 15.01
CA ASN A 62 17.62 -9.26 15.34
C ASN A 62 16.49 -10.23 15.68
N ASP A 63 15.26 -9.74 15.93
CA ASP A 63 14.12 -10.62 16.16
C ASP A 63 13.70 -11.35 14.87
N VAL A 64 13.29 -12.61 15.07
CA VAL A 64 12.74 -13.47 14.02
C VAL A 64 11.27 -13.74 14.32
N ILE A 65 10.41 -13.34 13.40
CA ILE A 65 8.98 -13.61 13.48
C ILE A 65 8.62 -14.78 12.57
N GLY A 66 8.06 -15.84 13.16
CA GLY A 66 7.40 -16.92 12.43
C GLY A 66 5.94 -16.53 12.14
N CYS A 67 5.47 -16.82 10.94
CA CYS A 67 4.09 -16.55 10.51
C CYS A 67 3.48 -17.85 10.02
N PHE A 68 2.36 -18.27 10.62
CA PHE A 68 1.75 -19.56 10.36
C PHE A 68 0.30 -19.40 9.91
N VAL A 69 -0.16 -20.35 9.10
CA VAL A 69 -1.56 -20.46 8.68
C VAL A 69 -1.98 -21.90 8.85
N ASN A 70 -3.03 -22.12 9.63
CA ASN A 70 -3.62 -23.43 9.82
C ASN A 70 -4.96 -23.52 9.07
N PHE A 71 -5.01 -24.38 8.05
CA PHE A 71 -6.21 -24.66 7.26
C PHE A 71 -6.97 -25.91 7.71
N GLU A 72 -6.48 -26.66 8.70
CA GLU A 72 -7.06 -27.94 9.17
C GLU A 72 -8.38 -27.76 9.93
N GLY A 73 -8.67 -26.57 10.47
CA GLY A 73 -9.92 -26.28 11.16
C GLY A 73 -11.14 -26.46 10.25
N GLU A 74 -12.24 -27.04 10.75
CA GLU A 74 -13.41 -27.37 9.92
C GLU A 74 -14.04 -26.11 9.28
N GLU A 75 -14.31 -25.08 10.09
CA GLU A 75 -14.98 -23.85 9.64
C GLU A 75 -14.06 -22.62 9.59
N VAL A 76 -12.88 -22.68 10.22
CA VAL A 76 -12.03 -21.52 10.49
C VAL A 76 -10.60 -21.78 10.04
N VAL A 77 -9.99 -20.76 9.43
CA VAL A 77 -8.55 -20.65 9.21
C VAL A 77 -7.94 -19.84 10.33
N GLU A 78 -6.90 -20.36 10.98
CA GLU A 78 -6.21 -19.65 12.05
C GLU A 78 -4.87 -19.09 11.57
N LEU A 79 -4.61 -17.82 11.88
CA LEU A 79 -3.32 -17.18 11.66
C LEU A 79 -2.64 -16.97 13.02
N SER A 80 -1.44 -17.52 13.18
CA SER A 80 -0.67 -17.44 14.41
C SER A 80 0.77 -16.99 14.14
N PHE A 81 1.45 -16.55 15.20
CA PHE A 81 2.79 -16.01 15.13
C PHE A 81 3.69 -16.58 16.22
N SER A 82 4.99 -16.61 15.94
CA SER A 82 6.04 -16.87 16.94
C SER A 82 7.09 -15.76 16.91
N LYS A 83 7.78 -15.57 18.03
CA LYS A 83 8.91 -14.66 18.17
C LYS A 83 10.10 -15.46 18.68
N ASN A 84 11.19 -15.46 17.93
CA ASN A 84 12.43 -16.16 18.27
C ASN A 84 12.22 -17.65 18.62
N GLY A 85 11.32 -18.30 17.87
CA GLY A 85 10.97 -19.71 18.07
C GLY A 85 9.92 -19.99 19.16
N GLU A 86 9.55 -19.00 19.96
CA GLU A 86 8.53 -19.13 21.00
C GLU A 86 7.16 -18.66 20.49
N GLU A 87 6.11 -19.41 20.82
CA GLU A 87 4.75 -19.12 20.36
C GLU A 87 4.20 -17.84 21.00
N VAL A 88 3.70 -16.92 20.17
CA VAL A 88 2.95 -15.73 20.62
C VAL A 88 1.46 -16.06 20.71
N GLY A 89 0.96 -16.87 19.77
CA GLY A 89 -0.40 -17.42 19.75
C GLY A 89 -1.19 -17.10 18.48
N THR A 90 -2.47 -17.44 18.48
CA THR A 90 -3.41 -17.17 17.36
C THR A 90 -3.91 -15.74 17.41
N ALA A 91 -3.57 -14.95 16.39
CA ALA A 91 -3.99 -13.55 16.26
C ALA A 91 -5.35 -13.40 15.56
N PHE A 92 -5.60 -14.22 14.55
CA PHE A 92 -6.78 -14.10 13.68
C PHE A 92 -7.46 -15.45 13.47
N ARG A 93 -8.80 -15.40 13.45
CA ARG A 93 -9.67 -16.54 13.15
C ARG A 93 -10.62 -16.13 12.04
N ILE A 94 -10.43 -16.70 10.86
CA ILE A 94 -11.12 -16.31 9.64
C ILE A 94 -12.09 -17.43 9.26
N PRO A 95 -13.42 -17.17 9.24
CA PRO A 95 -14.37 -18.12 8.68
C PRO A 95 -14.00 -18.47 7.23
N LYS A 96 -13.91 -19.77 6.92
CA LYS A 96 -13.59 -20.28 5.57
C LYS A 96 -14.57 -19.77 4.52
N GLU A 97 -15.84 -19.62 4.90
CA GLU A 97 -16.88 -19.06 4.02
C GLU A 97 -16.54 -17.62 3.57
N LEU A 98 -16.00 -16.78 4.46
CA LEU A 98 -15.60 -15.42 4.11
C LEU A 98 -14.37 -15.40 3.20
N LEU A 99 -13.39 -16.26 3.47
CA LEU A 99 -12.17 -16.36 2.67
C LEU A 99 -12.47 -16.91 1.26
N GLY A 100 -13.38 -17.88 1.16
CA GLY A 100 -13.75 -18.55 -0.09
C GLY A 100 -12.53 -19.23 -0.73
N GLU A 101 -12.40 -19.10 -2.05
CA GLU A 101 -11.28 -19.65 -2.82
C GLU A 101 -10.04 -18.74 -2.85
N ARG A 102 -10.03 -17.65 -2.07
CA ARG A 102 -8.91 -16.70 -2.10
C ARG A 102 -7.69 -17.31 -1.40
N ALA A 103 -6.58 -17.38 -2.12
CA ALA A 103 -5.30 -17.75 -1.52
C ALA A 103 -4.79 -16.63 -0.60
N LEU A 104 -4.25 -17.04 0.55
CA LEU A 104 -3.46 -16.18 1.42
C LEU A 104 -2.01 -16.11 0.91
N LEU A 105 -1.54 -14.89 0.72
CA LEU A 105 -0.21 -14.56 0.24
C LEU A 105 0.60 -13.95 1.39
N PRO A 106 1.87 -14.35 1.57
CA PRO A 106 2.75 -13.67 2.51
C PRO A 106 2.86 -12.19 2.16
N HIS A 107 2.62 -11.33 3.15
CA HIS A 107 2.69 -9.90 2.99
C HIS A 107 3.65 -9.33 4.02
N VAL A 108 4.56 -8.48 3.54
CA VAL A 108 5.53 -7.78 4.37
C VAL A 108 5.46 -6.29 4.07
N LEU A 109 5.24 -5.48 5.10
CA LEU A 109 5.34 -4.04 5.06
C LEU A 109 6.58 -3.63 5.88
N CYS A 110 7.50 -2.93 5.23
CA CYS A 110 8.72 -2.40 5.86
C CYS A 110 8.86 -0.91 5.59
N LYS A 111 9.21 -0.14 6.62
CA LYS A 111 9.58 1.27 6.55
C LYS A 111 10.86 1.48 7.33
N SER A 112 11.85 2.07 6.68
CA SER A 112 13.14 2.41 7.30
C SER A 112 13.83 1.21 7.97
N CYS A 113 13.65 0.00 7.43
CA CYS A 113 14.28 -1.22 7.93
C CYS A 113 14.70 -2.16 6.79
N VAL A 114 15.71 -2.98 7.07
CA VAL A 114 16.20 -4.06 6.23
C VAL A 114 15.73 -5.37 6.85
N VAL A 115 15.21 -6.26 6.00
CA VAL A 115 14.59 -7.50 6.44
C VAL A 115 15.12 -8.67 5.61
N GLU A 116 15.33 -9.80 6.27
CA GLU A 116 15.61 -11.08 5.63
C GLU A 116 14.39 -11.99 5.74
N LEU A 117 13.95 -12.54 4.61
CA LEU A 117 12.77 -13.40 4.50
C LEU A 117 13.21 -14.83 4.21
N ASN A 118 12.71 -15.79 4.99
CA ASN A 118 12.91 -17.22 4.74
C ASN A 118 11.56 -17.91 4.51
N PHE A 119 11.33 -18.36 3.29
CA PHE A 119 10.18 -19.14 2.85
C PHE A 119 10.51 -20.63 2.73
N GLY A 120 11.63 -21.07 3.32
CA GLY A 120 12.16 -22.44 3.23
C GLY A 120 13.27 -22.61 2.19
N GLN A 121 13.87 -21.51 1.68
CA GLN A 121 14.99 -21.59 0.74
C GLN A 121 16.37 -21.71 1.40
N LYS A 122 16.48 -21.47 2.72
CA LYS A 122 17.76 -21.61 3.45
C LYS A 122 18.00 -23.08 3.81
N GLU A 123 19.26 -23.49 3.79
CA GLU A 123 19.67 -24.84 4.23
C GLU A 123 19.32 -25.07 5.70
N GLU A 124 19.66 -24.10 6.55
CA GLU A 124 19.23 -24.05 7.94
C GLU A 124 18.24 -22.89 8.15
N PRO A 125 17.03 -23.16 8.68
CA PRO A 125 16.10 -22.10 9.04
C PRO A 125 16.57 -21.38 10.29
N PHE A 126 16.13 -20.13 10.49
CA PHE A 126 16.45 -19.36 11.69
C PHE A 126 15.98 -20.04 12.98
N PHE A 127 14.81 -20.69 12.90
CA PHE A 127 14.24 -21.54 13.94
C PHE A 127 13.59 -22.76 13.27
N PRO A 128 13.55 -23.93 13.94
CA PRO A 128 12.85 -25.10 13.42
C PRO A 128 11.37 -24.79 13.14
N ALA A 129 10.81 -25.35 12.06
CA ALA A 129 9.36 -25.32 11.85
C ALA A 129 8.70 -26.27 12.87
N PRO A 130 7.57 -25.86 13.51
CA PRO A 130 6.82 -26.79 14.34
C PRO A 130 6.33 -28.00 13.52
N PRO A 131 6.15 -29.19 14.13
CA PRO A 131 5.87 -30.44 13.41
C PRO A 131 4.63 -30.38 12.48
N GLU A 132 3.62 -29.63 12.89
CA GLU A 132 2.36 -29.42 12.17
C GLU A 132 2.43 -28.41 11.02
N PHE A 133 3.55 -27.71 10.84
CA PHE A 133 3.71 -26.70 9.79
C PHE A 133 4.85 -27.03 8.82
N VAL A 134 4.66 -26.61 7.57
CA VAL A 134 5.68 -26.69 6.53
C VAL A 134 5.96 -25.30 5.97
N PHE A 135 7.19 -25.08 5.50
CA PHE A 135 7.52 -23.85 4.77
C PHE A 135 6.79 -23.78 3.43
N ILE A 136 6.49 -22.56 2.96
CA ILE A 136 5.80 -22.33 1.68
C ILE A 136 6.52 -22.99 0.49
N HIS A 137 7.86 -23.03 0.49
CA HIS A 137 8.61 -23.71 -0.56
C HIS A 137 8.47 -25.24 -0.55
N ALA A 138 7.96 -25.84 0.52
CA ALA A 138 7.67 -27.27 0.60
C ALA A 138 6.23 -27.62 0.17
N VAL A 139 5.30 -26.65 0.14
CA VAL A 139 3.91 -26.84 -0.34
C VAL A 139 3.93 -27.31 -1.80
N PRO A 140 3.19 -28.33 -2.25
CA PRO A 140 3.18 -28.77 -3.65
C PRO A 140 2.84 -27.64 -4.63
N VAL A 141 3.39 -27.67 -5.85
CA VAL A 141 3.23 -26.56 -6.83
C VAL A 141 1.77 -26.40 -7.27
N GLU A 142 1.05 -27.52 -7.35
CA GLU A 142 -0.37 -27.64 -7.65
C GLU A 142 -1.28 -26.97 -6.61
N GLU A 143 -0.81 -26.80 -5.36
CA GLU A 143 -1.53 -26.13 -4.28
C GLU A 143 -1.14 -24.66 -4.14
N ARG A 144 -0.12 -24.20 -4.88
CA ARG A 144 0.31 -22.79 -4.86
C ARG A 144 -0.47 -21.97 -5.87
N VAL A 145 -1.04 -20.87 -5.40
CA VAL A 145 -1.66 -19.87 -6.29
C VAL A 145 -0.63 -18.83 -6.71
N ARG A 146 -0.50 -18.65 -8.03
CA ARG A 146 0.35 -17.60 -8.60
C ARG A 146 -0.47 -16.34 -8.84
N THR A 147 0.01 -15.22 -8.33
CA THR A 147 -0.60 -13.92 -8.64
C THR A 147 -0.42 -13.56 -10.13
N PRO A 148 -1.34 -12.78 -10.71
CA PRO A 148 -1.27 -12.35 -12.10
C PRO A 148 0.07 -11.71 -12.46
N LEU A 149 0.61 -12.14 -13.59
CA LEU A 149 1.88 -11.64 -14.10
C LEU A 149 1.75 -10.18 -14.58
N PRO A 150 2.84 -9.40 -14.49
CA PRO A 150 2.91 -8.13 -15.22
C PRO A 150 2.63 -8.32 -16.72
N PRO A 151 2.22 -7.24 -17.41
CA PRO A 151 2.34 -7.15 -18.87
C PRO A 151 3.71 -7.66 -19.36
N LYS A 152 3.71 -8.40 -20.47
CA LYS A 152 4.94 -9.05 -20.99
C LYS A 152 5.88 -8.03 -21.62
N SER A 153 5.29 -6.99 -22.22
CA SER A 153 5.96 -5.95 -22.98
C SER A 153 5.54 -4.57 -22.50
N THR A 154 6.29 -3.54 -22.91
CA THR A 154 5.96 -2.15 -22.55
C THR A 154 4.77 -1.64 -23.37
N GLU A 155 4.57 -2.20 -24.57
CA GLU A 155 3.47 -1.92 -25.50
C GLU A 155 2.11 -2.38 -24.98
N GLU A 156 2.10 -3.40 -24.12
CA GLU A 156 0.92 -3.86 -23.38
C GLU A 156 0.60 -3.00 -22.15
N CYS A 157 1.51 -2.10 -21.75
CA CYS A 157 1.32 -1.24 -20.60
C CYS A 157 0.57 0.05 -20.98
N GLU A 158 -0.21 0.56 -20.05
CA GLU A 158 -1.04 1.75 -20.19
C GLU A 158 -0.74 2.78 -19.11
N VAL A 159 -0.71 4.04 -19.49
CA VAL A 159 -0.65 5.18 -18.57
C VAL A 159 -1.82 6.12 -18.83
N LEU A 160 -2.60 6.37 -17.78
CA LEU A 160 -3.69 7.33 -17.77
C LEU A 160 -3.22 8.61 -17.07
N LEU A 161 -3.21 9.73 -17.78
CA LEU A 161 -2.91 11.04 -17.23
C LEU A 161 -4.22 11.76 -16.88
N MET A 162 -4.47 11.97 -15.60
CA MET A 162 -5.65 12.72 -15.13
C MET A 162 -5.43 14.21 -15.32
N VAL A 163 -6.38 14.94 -15.90
CA VAL A 163 -6.33 16.40 -16.08
C VAL A 163 -7.61 17.01 -15.56
N GLY A 164 -7.48 18.04 -14.71
CA GLY A 164 -8.62 18.78 -14.17
C GLY A 164 -8.26 19.53 -12.89
N LEU A 165 -9.06 20.54 -12.57
CA LEU A 165 -8.86 21.39 -11.40
C LEU A 165 -8.95 20.60 -10.08
N PRO A 166 -8.33 21.08 -8.99
CA PRO A 166 -8.60 20.56 -7.64
C PRO A 166 -10.13 20.45 -7.39
N GLY A 167 -10.58 19.38 -6.73
CA GLY A 167 -12.02 19.14 -6.49
C GLY A 167 -12.83 18.67 -7.70
N SER A 168 -12.24 18.53 -8.89
CA SER A 168 -12.98 18.11 -10.09
C SER A 168 -13.46 16.65 -10.09
N GLY A 169 -12.92 15.81 -9.20
CA GLY A 169 -13.28 14.37 -9.10
C GLY A 169 -12.26 13.40 -9.72
N LYS A 170 -11.03 13.85 -10.00
CA LYS A 170 -9.95 13.00 -10.57
C LYS A 170 -9.68 11.74 -9.78
N THR A 171 -9.43 11.87 -8.48
CA THR A 171 -9.10 10.75 -7.59
C THR A 171 -10.25 9.73 -7.53
N GLN A 172 -11.49 10.21 -7.43
CA GLN A 172 -12.67 9.35 -7.43
C GLN A 172 -12.81 8.59 -8.75
N TRP A 173 -12.59 9.26 -9.89
CA TRP A 173 -12.59 8.61 -11.19
C TRP A 173 -11.47 7.57 -11.32
N ALA A 174 -10.26 7.91 -10.87
CA ALA A 174 -9.10 7.00 -10.92
C ALA A 174 -9.33 5.73 -10.08
N GLN A 175 -9.89 5.88 -8.88
CA GLN A 175 -10.26 4.75 -8.02
C GLN A 175 -11.33 3.88 -8.67
N LYS A 176 -12.40 4.50 -9.19
CA LYS A 176 -13.47 3.80 -9.90
C LYS A 176 -12.94 3.04 -11.11
N GLN A 177 -12.10 3.67 -11.93
CA GLN A 177 -11.48 3.05 -13.10
C GLN A 177 -10.64 1.83 -12.71
N SER A 178 -9.89 1.91 -11.60
CA SER A 178 -9.11 0.79 -11.08
C SER A 178 -9.99 -0.37 -10.59
N GLN A 179 -11.11 -0.06 -9.93
CA GLN A 179 -12.07 -1.05 -9.44
C GLN A 179 -12.87 -1.73 -10.56
N GLU A 180 -13.24 -0.99 -11.61
CA GLU A 180 -13.98 -1.54 -12.76
C GLU A 180 -13.06 -2.34 -13.70
N ASN A 181 -11.74 -2.16 -13.61
CA ASN A 181 -10.74 -2.82 -14.46
C ASN A 181 -9.64 -3.46 -13.60
N ARG A 182 -10.01 -4.30 -12.62
CA ARG A 182 -9.07 -4.89 -11.64
C ARG A 182 -7.95 -5.68 -12.32
N GLU A 183 -8.23 -6.31 -13.45
CA GLU A 183 -7.26 -7.06 -14.25
C GLU A 183 -6.11 -6.18 -14.74
N LYS A 184 -6.35 -4.88 -14.94
CA LYS A 184 -5.30 -3.92 -15.33
C LYS A 184 -4.31 -3.64 -14.21
N ARG A 185 -4.67 -3.84 -12.93
CA ARG A 185 -3.79 -3.57 -11.78
C ARG A 185 -3.13 -2.20 -11.86
N TYR A 186 -3.96 -1.16 -12.00
CA TYR A 186 -3.47 0.21 -12.07
C TYR A 186 -2.74 0.60 -10.78
N ASN A 187 -1.54 1.13 -10.94
CA ASN A 187 -0.78 1.78 -9.88
C ASN A 187 -1.17 3.27 -9.90
N ILE A 188 -2.00 3.67 -8.95
CA ILE A 188 -2.43 5.07 -8.83
C ILE A 188 -1.31 5.87 -8.15
N LEU A 189 -0.75 6.82 -8.89
CA LEU A 189 0.30 7.72 -8.44
C LEU A 189 -0.31 9.10 -8.19
N GLY A 190 -0.74 9.32 -6.94
CA GLY A 190 -1.29 10.60 -6.47
C GLY A 190 -0.65 11.03 -5.15
N THR A 191 -0.68 12.33 -4.84
CA THR A 191 -0.04 12.86 -3.63
C THR A 191 -0.70 12.29 -2.39
N GLU A 192 -2.03 12.16 -2.41
CA GLU A 192 -2.81 11.60 -1.31
C GLU A 192 -2.48 10.12 -1.05
N THR A 193 -2.27 9.33 -2.11
CA THR A 193 -1.86 7.93 -1.99
C THR A 193 -0.51 7.80 -1.29
N VAL A 194 0.46 8.63 -1.69
CA VAL A 194 1.78 8.66 -1.06
C VAL A 194 1.69 9.15 0.38
N LEU A 195 0.90 10.20 0.64
CA LEU A 195 0.69 10.73 1.98
C LEU A 195 0.11 9.67 2.92
N HIS A 196 -0.90 8.93 2.48
CA HIS A 196 -1.47 7.81 3.22
C HIS A 196 -0.46 6.70 3.50
N GLN A 197 0.43 6.40 2.55
CA GLN A 197 1.50 5.41 2.73
C GLN A 197 2.60 5.89 3.67
N LEU A 198 2.91 7.19 3.71
CA LEU A 198 3.89 7.75 4.64
C LEU A 198 3.39 7.68 6.08
N ARG A 199 2.10 7.98 6.31
CA ARG A 199 1.48 7.89 7.64
C ARG A 199 1.55 6.45 8.19
N THR A 200 1.98 6.33 9.45
CA THR A 200 1.95 5.08 10.20
C THR A 200 0.75 5.11 11.14
N LYS A 201 -0.34 4.41 10.79
CA LYS A 201 -1.47 4.24 11.73
C LYS A 201 -1.05 3.34 12.90
N GLY A 202 -1.52 3.65 14.10
CA GLY A 202 -1.39 2.84 15.33
C GLY A 202 -2.69 2.87 16.14
N LEU A 203 -2.63 2.54 17.43
CA LEU A 203 -3.78 2.64 18.34
C LEU A 203 -4.27 4.09 18.50
N GLU A 204 -3.37 5.05 18.49
CA GLU A 204 -3.68 6.48 18.57
C GLU A 204 -3.41 7.17 17.23
N VAL A 205 -4.34 8.03 16.82
CA VAL A 205 -4.11 8.95 15.70
C VAL A 205 -3.45 10.19 16.28
N GLU A 206 -2.13 10.30 16.19
CA GLU A 206 -1.44 11.55 16.54
C GLU A 206 -1.92 12.66 15.61
N GLU A 207 -2.60 13.66 16.18
CA GLU A 207 -2.96 14.87 15.44
C GLU A 207 -1.69 15.68 15.15
N LEU A 208 -1.30 15.71 13.88
CA LEU A 208 -0.19 16.54 13.43
C LEU A 208 -0.60 18.01 13.39
N ASP A 209 0.24 18.88 13.95
CA ASP A 209 0.09 20.32 13.80
C ASP A 209 0.17 20.75 12.32
N ALA A 210 -0.29 21.97 12.02
CA ALA A 210 -0.35 22.47 10.64
C ALA A 210 1.01 22.45 9.92
N LYS A 211 2.11 22.79 10.62
CA LYS A 211 3.46 22.82 10.03
C LYS A 211 3.96 21.42 9.72
N SER A 212 3.69 20.45 10.60
CA SER A 212 4.03 19.05 10.39
C SER A 212 3.23 18.43 9.24
N ARG A 213 1.94 18.78 9.12
CA ARG A 213 1.09 18.37 7.98
C ARG A 213 1.62 18.91 6.65
N ASP A 214 1.99 20.19 6.61
CA ASP A 214 2.56 20.83 5.42
C ASP A 214 3.88 20.18 5.00
N LEU A 215 4.78 19.92 5.96
CA LEU A 215 6.05 19.25 5.70
C LEU A 215 5.84 17.85 5.11
N LEU A 216 4.90 17.09 5.67
CA LEU A 216 4.58 15.75 5.19
C LEU A 216 3.96 15.79 3.78
N ALA A 217 3.10 16.77 3.49
CA ALA A 217 2.55 16.98 2.15
C ALA A 217 3.64 17.34 1.12
N GLN A 218 4.62 18.18 1.50
CA GLN A 218 5.78 18.50 0.67
C GLN A 218 6.63 17.26 0.39
N GLN A 219 6.91 16.46 1.42
CA GLN A 219 7.63 15.19 1.27
C GLN A 219 6.88 14.22 0.34
N ALA A 220 5.56 14.07 0.52
CA ALA A 220 4.72 13.24 -0.35
C ALA A 220 4.80 13.70 -1.81
N ALA A 221 4.73 15.01 -2.09
CA ALA A 221 4.86 15.57 -3.43
C ALA A 221 6.24 15.33 -4.06
N GLN A 222 7.32 15.44 -3.26
CA GLN A 222 8.67 15.14 -3.71
C GLN A 222 8.86 13.65 -4.01
N CYS A 223 8.36 12.77 -3.13
CA CYS A 223 8.35 11.32 -3.32
C CYS A 223 7.58 10.94 -4.58
N LEU A 224 6.37 11.47 -4.75
CA LEU A 224 5.56 11.25 -5.95
C LEU A 224 6.30 11.66 -7.23
N SER A 225 6.99 12.82 -7.21
CA SER A 225 7.76 13.27 -8.36
C SER A 225 8.85 12.27 -8.77
N LYS A 226 9.51 11.63 -7.80
CA LYS A 226 10.48 10.54 -8.04
C LYS A 226 9.79 9.27 -8.52
N LEU A 227 8.66 8.89 -7.91
CA LEU A 227 7.87 7.70 -8.31
C LEU A 227 7.44 7.79 -9.77
N VAL A 228 6.95 8.96 -10.21
CA VAL A 228 6.56 9.18 -11.61
C VAL A 228 7.76 9.07 -12.57
N GLN A 229 8.97 9.43 -12.15
CA GLN A 229 10.18 9.31 -12.97
C GLN A 229 10.65 7.85 -13.13
N ILE A 230 10.44 7.01 -12.12
CA ILE A 230 10.86 5.60 -12.17
C ILE A 230 9.76 4.66 -12.66
N ALA A 231 8.49 5.05 -12.55
CA ALA A 231 7.33 4.26 -12.99
C ALA A 231 7.46 3.68 -14.41
N PRO A 232 7.93 4.43 -15.44
CA PRO A 232 8.08 3.90 -16.79
C PRO A 232 9.07 2.73 -16.93
N ARG A 233 9.95 2.52 -15.94
CA ARG A 233 10.92 1.41 -15.93
C ARG A 233 10.27 0.07 -15.56
N ALA A 234 9.05 0.10 -15.01
CA ALA A 234 8.31 -1.09 -14.65
C ALA A 234 7.23 -1.41 -15.69
N LYS A 235 7.09 -2.70 -16.03
CA LYS A 235 6.01 -3.20 -16.90
C LYS A 235 4.72 -3.32 -16.08
N ARG A 236 4.03 -2.18 -15.88
CA ARG A 236 2.79 -2.07 -15.11
C ARG A 236 1.89 -0.99 -15.71
N ASN A 237 0.61 -1.02 -15.36
CA ASN A 237 -0.32 0.04 -15.72
C ASN A 237 -0.32 1.13 -14.63
N PHE A 238 -0.44 2.39 -15.02
CA PHE A 238 -0.35 3.54 -14.12
C PHE A 238 -1.48 4.53 -14.33
N ILE A 239 -1.94 5.15 -13.24
CA ILE A 239 -2.79 6.35 -13.29
C ILE A 239 -2.04 7.47 -12.60
N LEU A 240 -1.78 8.56 -13.32
CA LEU A 240 -1.11 9.75 -12.79
C LEU A 240 -2.18 10.72 -12.26
N ASP A 241 -2.57 10.54 -11.00
CA ASP A 241 -3.62 11.30 -10.32
C ASP A 241 -3.08 12.62 -9.74
N GLN A 242 -2.85 13.58 -10.64
CA GLN A 242 -2.43 14.94 -10.32
C GLN A 242 -3.27 15.94 -11.14
N CYS A 243 -3.24 17.23 -10.80
CA CYS A 243 -4.06 18.24 -11.50
C CYS A 243 -3.68 18.44 -12.98
N ASN A 244 -2.41 18.27 -13.35
CA ASN A 244 -1.89 18.24 -14.74
C ASN A 244 -2.50 19.25 -15.74
N VAL A 245 -2.94 20.42 -15.31
CA VAL A 245 -3.65 21.40 -16.16
C VAL A 245 -2.74 22.06 -17.20
N TYR A 246 -1.43 22.15 -16.93
CA TYR A 246 -0.46 22.76 -17.84
C TYR A 246 0.05 21.80 -18.92
N ASN A 247 -0.14 22.16 -20.20
CA ASN A 247 0.30 21.39 -21.37
C ASN A 247 1.78 20.98 -21.33
N SER A 248 2.68 21.87 -20.88
CA SER A 248 4.11 21.59 -20.76
C SER A 248 4.39 20.45 -19.77
N GLY A 249 3.68 20.44 -18.63
CA GLY A 249 3.77 19.39 -17.61
C GLY A 249 3.23 18.05 -18.11
N GLN A 250 2.11 18.06 -18.83
CA GLN A 250 1.51 16.86 -19.44
C GLN A 250 2.48 16.19 -20.42
N ARG A 251 3.04 16.97 -21.37
CA ARG A 251 4.00 16.48 -22.36
C ARG A 251 5.22 15.87 -21.70
N ARG A 252 5.85 16.57 -20.74
CA ARG A 252 7.03 16.08 -20.01
C ARG A 252 6.79 14.72 -19.35
N LYS A 253 5.63 14.54 -18.70
CA LYS A 253 5.27 13.28 -18.02
C LYS A 253 5.05 12.16 -19.03
N LEU A 254 4.21 12.36 -20.04
CA LEU A 254 3.89 11.32 -21.03
C LEU A 254 5.09 10.92 -21.89
N LEU A 255 6.02 11.85 -22.16
CA LEU A 255 7.25 11.54 -22.90
C LEU A 255 8.08 10.45 -22.19
N ALA A 256 8.12 10.43 -20.85
CA ALA A 256 8.84 9.42 -20.08
C ALA A 256 8.26 8.01 -20.25
N PHE A 257 6.95 7.88 -20.52
CA PHE A 257 6.25 6.61 -20.78
C PHE A 257 6.34 6.20 -22.25
N LYS A 258 7.52 6.22 -22.86
CA LYS A 258 7.72 5.76 -24.25
C LYS A 258 7.44 4.26 -24.36
N GLY A 259 6.68 3.87 -25.38
CA GLY A 259 6.24 2.50 -25.61
C GLY A 259 4.88 2.17 -25.01
N PHE A 260 4.45 2.90 -23.95
CA PHE A 260 3.14 2.68 -23.33
C PHE A 260 2.00 3.19 -24.23
N SER A 261 0.82 2.59 -24.08
CA SER A 261 -0.44 3.21 -24.46
C SER A 261 -0.70 4.42 -23.55
N ARG A 262 -0.69 5.63 -24.11
CA ARG A 262 -0.81 6.89 -23.37
C ARG A 262 -2.20 7.47 -23.60
N LYS A 263 -2.99 7.62 -22.54
CA LYS A 263 -4.31 8.25 -22.61
C LYS A 263 -4.39 9.42 -21.64
N VAL A 264 -5.15 10.43 -22.03
CA VAL A 264 -5.42 11.61 -21.20
C VAL A 264 -6.90 11.61 -20.86
N VAL A 265 -7.20 11.73 -19.57
CA VAL A 265 -8.57 11.76 -19.04
C VAL A 265 -8.82 13.15 -18.49
N VAL A 266 -9.68 13.91 -19.17
CA VAL A 266 -10.01 15.28 -18.79
C VAL A 266 -11.33 15.27 -18.03
N ILE A 267 -11.33 15.79 -16.81
CA ILE A 267 -12.54 15.88 -15.98
C ILE A 267 -12.91 17.34 -15.78
N VAL A 268 -14.07 17.71 -16.33
CA VAL A 268 -14.66 19.05 -16.26
C VAL A 268 -16.09 18.91 -15.73
N PRO A 269 -16.31 19.02 -14.40
CA PRO A 269 -17.66 19.13 -13.85
C PRO A 269 -18.31 20.46 -14.24
N THR A 270 -19.62 20.59 -13.96
CA THR A 270 -20.29 21.89 -14.01
C THR A 270 -19.72 22.82 -12.93
N ASP A 271 -19.79 24.14 -13.13
CA ASP A 271 -19.31 25.12 -12.15
C ASP A 271 -20.03 24.98 -10.79
N GLU A 272 -21.32 24.65 -10.81
CA GLU A 272 -22.13 24.43 -9.61
C GLU A 272 -21.64 23.21 -8.82
N ASP A 273 -21.46 22.06 -9.49
CA ASP A 273 -20.94 20.85 -8.84
C ASP A 273 -19.52 21.03 -8.35
N TRP A 274 -18.69 21.75 -9.11
CA TRP A 274 -17.30 22.00 -8.74
C TRP A 274 -17.20 22.83 -7.46
N LYS A 275 -17.97 23.94 -7.37
CA LYS A 275 -18.02 24.78 -6.16
C LYS A 275 -18.51 24.00 -4.95
N LYS A 276 -19.60 23.26 -5.11
CA LYS A 276 -20.15 22.41 -4.04
C LYS A 276 -19.13 21.39 -3.53
N ARG A 277 -18.38 20.75 -4.44
CA ARG A 277 -17.33 19.79 -4.06
C ARG A 277 -16.16 20.46 -3.35
N LEU A 278 -15.79 21.68 -3.76
CA LEU A 278 -14.72 22.42 -3.11
C LEU A 278 -15.11 22.83 -1.68
N GLU A 279 -16.36 23.26 -1.47
CA GLU A 279 -16.90 23.55 -0.13
C GLU A 279 -16.88 22.31 0.77
N LEU A 280 -17.43 21.18 0.29
CA LEU A 280 -17.40 19.92 1.03
C LEU A 280 -15.97 19.47 1.38
N ARG A 281 -15.02 19.67 0.45
CA ARG A 281 -13.62 19.35 0.69
C ARG A 281 -13.00 20.26 1.75
N LYS A 282 -13.30 21.55 1.70
CA LYS A 282 -12.83 22.53 2.69
C LYS A 282 -13.37 22.22 4.09
N GLU A 283 -14.63 21.80 4.19
CA GLU A 283 -15.23 21.35 5.46
C GLU A 283 -14.59 20.07 6.00
N ALA A 284 -14.27 19.11 5.14
CA ALA A 284 -13.73 17.81 5.55
C ALA A 284 -12.21 17.82 5.83
N GLU A 285 -11.43 18.52 5.00
CA GLU A 285 -9.95 18.46 5.01
C GLU A 285 -9.32 19.74 5.57
N GLY A 286 -10.10 20.83 5.69
CA GLY A 286 -9.59 22.15 6.08
C GLY A 286 -8.64 22.79 5.05
N ASP A 287 -8.53 22.19 3.86
CA ASP A 287 -7.58 22.58 2.82
C ASP A 287 -8.24 23.56 1.84
N ASP A 288 -7.61 24.72 1.64
CA ASP A 288 -8.12 25.78 0.77
C ASP A 288 -7.06 26.11 -0.29
N VAL A 289 -7.37 25.81 -1.55
CA VAL A 289 -6.51 26.23 -2.67
C VAL A 289 -6.86 27.68 -2.98
N PRO A 290 -5.92 28.64 -2.90
CA PRO A 290 -6.25 30.05 -3.12
C PRO A 290 -6.89 30.30 -4.50
N GLU A 291 -7.91 31.16 -4.55
CA GLU A 291 -8.61 31.50 -5.80
C GLU A 291 -7.66 32.02 -6.89
N SER A 292 -6.61 32.75 -6.51
CA SER A 292 -5.57 33.21 -7.43
C SER A 292 -4.86 32.05 -8.13
N VAL A 293 -4.53 30.99 -7.40
CA VAL A 293 -3.91 29.78 -7.95
C VAL A 293 -4.90 29.02 -8.84
N MET A 294 -6.18 29.00 -8.48
CA MET A 294 -7.22 28.38 -9.32
C MET A 294 -7.46 29.14 -10.63
N LEU A 295 -7.38 30.48 -10.61
CA LEU A 295 -7.50 31.33 -11.79
C LEU A 295 -6.32 31.13 -12.76
N GLU A 296 -5.11 30.95 -12.26
CA GLU A 296 -3.94 30.62 -13.10
C GLU A 296 -4.04 29.23 -13.76
N MET A 297 -4.82 28.32 -13.17
CA MET A 297 -5.02 26.95 -13.64
C MET A 297 -6.19 26.76 -14.62
N LYS A 298 -7.07 27.76 -14.74
CA LYS A 298 -8.20 27.78 -15.69
C LYS A 298 -7.74 28.21 -17.07
#